data_AF-A0AAN6J328-F1
#
_entry.id   AF-A0AAN6J328-F1
#
_cell.length_a   1.000
_cell.length_b   1.000
_cell.length_c   1.000
_cell.angle_alpha   90.00
_cell.angle_beta   90.00
_cell.angle_gamma   90.00
#
_symmetry.space_group_name_H-M   'P 1'
#
loop_
_entity.id
_entity.type
_entity.pdbx_description
1 polymer ?
#
loop_
_entity_poly.entity_id
_entity_poly.type
_entity_poly.pdbx_seq_one_letter_code
_entity_poly.pdbx_strand_id
1 'polypeptide(L)' 'MPAGRQSTLSASTRQPKSWLPEHDAFIRRHARNGEDATSIGILFETEFPGVRVTRDWIGTRMKQLGLL' A
#
# COMPACT_ATOMS: atom_id res chain seq x y z
N MET A 1 34.15 19.00 -9.44
CA MET A 1 33.94 17.55 -9.23
C MET A 1 32.59 17.38 -8.55
N PRO A 2 31.63 16.61 -9.09
CA PRO A 2 30.25 16.57 -8.57
C PRO A 2 30.16 15.57 -7.41
N ALA A 3 29.76 16.04 -6.22
CA ALA A 3 29.50 15.18 -5.08
C ALA A 3 28.06 14.67 -5.12
N GLY A 4 27.92 13.38 -5.39
CA GLY A 4 27.00 12.48 -4.70
C GLY A 4 25.52 12.84 -4.76
N ARG A 5 24.84 12.31 -5.77
CA ARG A 5 23.39 12.08 -5.79
C ARG A 5 23.03 11.26 -4.53
N GLN A 6 22.60 11.92 -3.46
CA GLN A 6 21.97 11.27 -2.32
C GLN A 6 20.64 10.69 -2.81
N SER A 7 20.69 9.49 -3.39
CA SER A 7 19.55 8.59 -3.42
C SER A 7 19.28 8.23 -1.97
N THR A 8 18.45 9.04 -1.31
CA THR A 8 17.79 8.64 -0.07
C THR A 8 17.24 7.25 -0.31
N LEU A 9 17.76 6.30 0.46
CA LEU A 9 17.22 4.96 0.62
C LEU A 9 15.79 5.10 1.15
N SER A 10 14.86 5.47 0.26
CA SER A 10 13.46 5.16 0.43
C SER A 10 13.46 3.66 0.51
N ALA A 11 13.28 3.12 1.71
CA ALA A 11 12.90 1.74 1.90
C ALA A 11 11.61 1.57 1.10
N SER A 12 11.74 1.27 -0.18
CA SER A 12 10.63 0.92 -1.03
C SER A 12 10.10 -0.33 -0.40
N THR A 13 9.03 -0.19 0.37
CA THR A 13 8.10 -1.24 0.74
C THR A 13 7.67 -1.82 -0.59
N ARG A 14 8.45 -2.81 -1.07
CA ARG A 14 8.46 -3.23 -2.47
C ARG A 14 7.02 -3.54 -2.83
N GLN A 15 6.47 -2.79 -3.77
CA GLN A 15 5.14 -3.03 -4.28
C GLN A 15 5.04 -4.53 -4.60
N PRO A 16 4.02 -5.24 -4.10
CA PRO A 16 3.84 -6.64 -4.42
C PRO A 16 3.89 -6.81 -5.94
N LYS A 17 4.65 -7.79 -6.44
CA LYS A 17 4.82 -7.98 -7.90
C LYS A 17 3.48 -8.11 -8.64
N SER A 18 2.46 -8.61 -7.95
CA SER A 18 1.10 -8.77 -8.46
C SER A 18 0.19 -7.57 -8.17
N TRP A 19 0.73 -6.41 -7.79
CA TRP A 19 -0.10 -5.26 -7.42
C TRP A 19 -0.74 -4.59 -8.63
N LEU A 20 -2.07 -4.59 -8.69
CA LEU A 20 -2.86 -4.04 -9.77
C LEU A 20 -3.58 -2.75 -9.34
N PRO A 21 -3.99 -1.90 -10.29
CA PRO A 21 -4.80 -0.72 -9.99
C PRO A 21 -6.12 -1.03 -9.27
N GLU A 22 -6.66 -2.24 -9.47
CA GLU A 22 -7.87 -2.73 -8.78
C GLU A 22 -7.68 -2.82 -7.27
N HIS A 23 -6.47 -3.14 -6.82
CA HIS A 23 -6.14 -3.18 -5.40
C HIS A 23 -6.14 -1.79 -4.77
N ASP A 24 -5.67 -0.77 -5.51
CA ASP A 24 -5.75 0.62 -5.06
C ASP A 24 -7.20 1.13 -5.03
N ALA A 25 -8.07 0.64 -5.91
CA ALA A 25 -9.49 0.92 -5.87
C ALA A 25 -10.16 0.25 -4.66
N PHE A 26 -9.76 -0.98 -4.34
CA PHE A 26 -10.21 -1.70 -3.16
C PHE A 26 -9.88 -0.96 -1.86
N ILE A 27 -8.60 -0.57 -1.69
CA ILE A 27 -8.14 0.23 -0.54
C ILE A 27 -8.91 1.54 -0.48
N ARG A 28 -9.05 2.27 -1.60
CA ARG A 28 -9.81 3.54 -1.64
C ARG A 28 -11.25 3.38 -1.19
N ARG A 29 -11.92 2.33 -1.66
CA ARG A 29 -13.33 2.07 -1.32
C ARG A 29 -13.51 1.83 0.17
N HIS A 30 -12.68 0.98 0.76
CA HIS A 30 -12.78 0.61 2.17
C HIS A 30 -12.30 1.74 3.09
N ALA A 31 -11.22 2.42 2.72
CA ALA A 31 -10.77 3.62 3.42
C ALA A 31 -11.85 4.72 3.45
N ARG A 32 -12.57 4.91 2.34
CA ARG A 32 -13.70 5.86 2.26
C ARG A 32 -14.89 5.45 3.14
N ASN A 33 -15.05 4.15 3.42
CA ASN A 33 -16.03 3.64 4.37
C ASN A 33 -15.58 3.81 5.84
N GLY A 34 -14.38 4.33 6.08
CA GLY A 34 -13.81 4.50 7.42
C GLY A 34 -13.10 3.27 7.96
N GLU A 35 -12.78 2.29 7.10
CA GLU A 35 -12.03 1.11 7.54
C GLU A 35 -10.55 1.42 7.73
N ASP A 36 -9.97 0.81 8.76
CA ASP A 36 -8.57 0.94 9.08
C ASP A 36 -7.69 -0.02 8.25
N ALA A 37 -6.40 0.26 8.19
CA ALA A 37 -5.45 -0.54 7.42
C ALA A 37 -5.40 -2.03 7.83
N THR A 38 -5.79 -2.38 9.07
CA THR A 38 -5.87 -3.76 9.53
C THR A 38 -7.09 -4.45 8.93
N SER A 39 -8.27 -3.83 9.04
CA SER A 39 -9.52 -4.35 8.47
C SER A 39 -9.41 -4.50 6.95
N ILE A 40 -8.87 -3.47 6.28
CA ILE A 40 -8.60 -3.52 4.84
C ILE A 40 -7.65 -4.66 4.51
N GLY A 41 -6.60 -4.89 5.30
CA GLY A 41 -5.65 -6.00 5.08
C GLY A 41 -6.29 -7.37 5.16
N ILE A 42 -7.14 -7.61 6.16
CA ILE A 42 -7.85 -8.89 6.33
C ILE A 42 -8.78 -9.16 5.14
N LEU A 43 -9.55 -8.15 4.72
CA LEU A 43 -10.44 -8.28 3.57
C LEU A 43 -9.65 -8.44 2.27
N PHE A 44 -8.51 -7.75 2.16
CA PHE A 44 -7.62 -7.85 1.01
C PHE A 44 -7.00 -9.25 0.88
N GLU A 45 -6.62 -9.89 1.97
CA GLU A 45 -6.15 -11.29 1.95
C GLU A 45 -7.24 -12.27 1.48
N THR A 46 -8.51 -11.94 1.71
CA THR A 46 -9.66 -12.75 1.30
C THR A 46 -9.98 -12.55 -0.19
N GLU A 47 -10.00 -11.31 -0.66
CA GLU A 47 -10.30 -10.98 -2.06
C GLU A 47 -9.11 -11.25 -3.00
N PHE A 48 -7.88 -11.05 -2.51
CA PHE A 48 -6.65 -11.19 -3.28
C PHE A 48 -5.67 -12.15 -2.58
N PRO A 49 -5.99 -13.45 -2.49
CA PRO A 49 -5.14 -14.43 -1.80
C PRO A 49 -3.75 -14.60 -2.43
N GLY A 50 -3.57 -14.16 -3.68
CA GLY A 50 -2.28 -14.14 -4.39
C GLY A 50 -1.39 -12.94 -4.07
N VAL A 51 -1.87 -11.98 -3.29
CA VAL A 51 -1.20 -10.69 -3.07
C VAL A 51 -0.96 -10.51 -1.57
N ARG A 52 0.25 -10.86 -1.13
CA ARG A 52 0.65 -10.67 0.26
C ARG A 52 1.01 -9.21 0.51
N VAL A 53 0.20 -8.54 1.32
CA VAL A 53 0.45 -7.20 1.84
C VAL A 53 0.42 -7.20 3.35
N THR A 54 1.28 -6.39 3.96
CA THR A 54 1.25 -6.19 5.42
C THR A 54 0.37 -4.99 5.75
N ARG A 55 -0.15 -4.95 6.98
CA ARG A 55 -0.87 -3.78 7.51
C ARG A 55 -0.10 -2.47 7.31
N ASP A 56 1.22 -2.51 7.57
CA ASP A 56 2.10 -1.34 7.40
C ASP A 56 2.18 -0.86 5.95
N TRP A 57 2.21 -1.82 5.01
CA TRP A 57 2.19 -1.55 3.58
C TRP A 57 0.86 -0.89 3.17
N ILE A 58 -0.28 -1.40 3.64
CA ILE A 58 -1.60 -0.81 3.37
C ILE A 58 -1.71 0.59 3.99
N GLY A 59 -1.27 0.77 5.23
CA GLY A 59 -1.26 2.09 5.89
C GLY A 59 -0.39 3.10 5.14
N THR A 60 0.78 2.67 4.66
CA THR A 60 1.64 3.50 3.79
C THR A 60 0.93 3.83 2.49
N ARG A 61 0.21 2.86 1.90
CA ARG A 61 -0.52 3.07 0.65
C ARG A 61 -1.70 4.02 0.82
N MET A 62 -2.45 3.91 1.92
CA MET A 62 -3.53 4.84 2.26
C MET A 62 -3.02 6.27 2.39
N LYS A 63 -1.87 6.48 3.05
CA LYS A 63 -1.21 7.80 3.11
C LYS A 63 -0.78 8.31 1.73
N GLN A 64 -0.19 7.45 0.88
CA GLN A 64 0.17 7.81 -0.50
C GLN A 64 -1.04 8.19 -1.35
N LEU A 65 -2.20 7.59 -1.07
CA LEU A 65 -3.47 7.86 -1.76
C LEU A 65 -4.23 9.07 -1.16
N GLY A 66 -3.71 9.71 -0.11
CA GLY A 66 -4.35 10.84 0.56
C GLY A 66 -5.63 10.46 1.32
N LEU A 67 -5.73 9.22 1.80
CA LEU A 67 -6.89 8.69 2.52
C LEU A 67 -6.75 8.79 4.05
N LEU A 68 -5.59 9.21 4.54
CA LEU A 68 -5.21 9.38 5.95
C LEU A 68 -4.46 10.69 6.12
#